data_AF-A0A2E8UKZ7-F1
#
_entry.id   AF-A0A2E8UKZ7-F1
#
_cell.length_a   1.000
_cell.length_b   1.000
_cell.length_c   1.000
_cell.angle_alpha   90.00
_cell.angle_beta   90.00
_cell.angle_gamma   90.00
#
_symmetry.space_group_name_H-M   'P 1'
#
loop_
_entity.id
_entity.type
_entity.pdbx_description
1 polymer ?
#
loop_
_entity_poly.entity_id
_entity_poly.type
_entity_poly.pdbx_seq_one_letter_code
_entity_poly.pdbx_strand_id
1 'polypeptide(L)' 'KLADVLVVDGDVLADISILENRDNFIAIFQGGEVKAGQVAPRHQAQIPAIG' A
#
# COMPACT_ATOMS: atom_id res chain seq x y z
N LYS A 1 -3.19 13.49 -12.69
CA LYS A 1 -3.14 13.81 -11.25
C LYS A 1 -2.42 12.66 -10.56
N LEU A 2 -1.38 12.91 -9.78
CA LEU A 2 -0.68 11.85 -9.03
C LEU A 2 -1.48 11.50 -7.76
N ALA A 3 -1.27 10.30 -7.22
CA ALA A 3 -2.08 9.76 -6.13
C ALA A 3 -1.35 9.88 -4.78
N ASP A 4 -2.13 10.18 -3.74
CA ASP A 4 -1.71 10.06 -2.35
C ASP A 4 -2.37 8.79 -1.79
N VAL A 5 -1.55 7.85 -1.31
CA VAL A 5 -2.01 6.52 -0.85
C VAL A 5 -1.30 6.15 0.45
N LEU A 6 -2.09 5.67 1.42
CA LEU A 6 -1.59 5.06 2.65
C LEU A 6 -1.95 3.58 2.65
N VAL A 7 -0.95 2.72 2.84
CA VAL A 7 -1.13 1.28 3.02
C VAL A 7 -0.97 0.96 4.50
N VAL A 8 -2.00 0.37 5.10
CA VAL A 8 -2.09 0.09 6.54
C VAL A 8 -2.26 -1.41 6.74
N ASP A 9 -1.62 -1.95 7.77
CA ASP A 9 -1.89 -3.29 8.27
C ASP A 9 -3.21 -3.29 9.08
N GLY A 10 -4.26 -3.86 8.50
CA GLY A 10 -5.59 -3.95 9.12
C GLY A 10 -6.72 -3.29 8.32
N ASP A 11 -7.94 -3.35 8.85
CA ASP A 11 -9.13 -2.75 8.26
C ASP A 11 -9.48 -1.42 8.97
N VAL A 12 -9.13 -0.32 8.31
CA VAL A 12 -9.38 1.04 8.79
C VAL A 12 -10.86 1.43 8.85
N LEU A 13 -11.73 0.74 8.11
CA LEU A 13 -13.17 1.00 8.15
C LEU A 13 -13.83 0.28 9.33
N ALA A 14 -13.30 -0.88 9.70
CA ALA A 14 -13.75 -1.61 10.89
C ALA A 14 -13.22 -0.99 12.18
N ASP A 15 -11.97 -0.51 12.19
CA ASP A 15 -11.36 0.16 13.34
C ASP A 15 -10.40 1.28 12.89
N ILE A 16 -10.84 2.54 13.03
CA ILE A 16 -10.04 3.69 12.64
C ILE A 16 -8.88 3.98 13.63
N SER A 17 -8.94 3.44 14.86
CA SER A 17 -7.94 3.72 15.91
C SER A 17 -6.56 3.14 15.56
N ILE A 18 -6.51 2.15 14.66
CA ILE A 18 -5.24 1.58 14.18
C ILE A 18 -4.34 2.61 13.50
N LEU A 19 -4.89 3.74 13.04
CA LEU A 19 -4.13 4.84 12.45
C LEU A 19 -3.32 5.65 13.47
N GLU A 20 -3.62 5.52 14.77
CA GLU A 20 -2.87 6.19 15.83
C GLU A 20 -1.48 5.54 16.03
N ASN A 21 -1.37 4.24 15.77
CA ASN A 21 -0.10 3.53 15.80
C ASN A 21 0.57 3.53 14.42
N ARG A 22 1.66 4.30 14.30
CA ARG A 22 2.42 4.45 13.06
C ARG A 22 3.13 3.17 12.61
N ASP A 23 3.36 2.22 13.52
CA ASP A 23 3.99 0.95 13.18
C ASP A 23 3.10 0.11 12.24
N ASN A 24 1.80 0.41 12.20
CA ASN A 24 0.85 -0.21 11.27
C ASN A 24 0.95 0.35 9.84
N PHE A 25 1.78 1.37 9.57
CA PHE A 25 1.90 1.96 8.24
C PHE A 25 2.96 1.21 7.42
N ILE A 26 2.49 0.46 6.42
CA ILE A 26 3.35 -0.36 5.55
C ILE A 26 4.02 0.50 4.48
N ALA A 27 3.28 1.43 3.87
CA ALA A 27 3.79 2.32 2.83
C ALA A 27 3.01 3.63 2.73
N ILE A 28 3.74 4.71 2.46
CA ILE A 28 3.19 6.06 2.24
C ILE A 28 3.61 6.54 0.86
N PHE A 29 2.62 6.85 0.02
CA PHE A 29 2.81 7.48 -1.27
C PHE A 29 2.26 8.90 -1.23
N GLN A 30 3.08 9.88 -1.62
CA GLN A 30 2.67 11.27 -1.74
C GLN A 30 3.10 11.80 -3.10
N GLY A 31 2.15 12.40 -3.83
CA GLY A 31 2.41 12.85 -5.19
C GLY A 31 2.89 11.71 -6.10
N GLY A 32 2.49 10.46 -5.84
CA GLY A 32 2.93 9.29 -6.61
C GLY A 32 4.34 8.77 -6.30
N GLU A 33 5.06 9.35 -5.34
CA GLU A 33 6.38 8.89 -4.89
C GLU A 33 6.30 8.18 -3.53
N VAL A 34 7.16 7.18 -3.33
CA VAL A 34 7.30 6.50 -2.03
C VAL A 34 8.00 7.45 -1.05
N LYS A 35 7.29 7.87 -0.01
CA LYS A 35 7.83 8.69 1.08
C LYS A 35 8.40 7.86 2.23
N ALA A 36 7.78 6.73 2.54
CA ALA A 36 8.19 5.83 3.61
C ALA A 36 7.65 4.41 3.40
N GLY A 37 8.28 3.44 4.07
CA GLY A 37 7.90 2.03 4.02
C GLY A 37 8.60 1.25 2.92
N GLN A 38 8.04 0.09 2.56
CA GLN A 38 8.58 -0.78 1.53
C GLN A 38 7.56 -1.06 0.44
N VAL A 39 8.03 -1.17 -0.80
CA VAL A 39 7.23 -1.64 -1.93
C VAL A 39 7.77 -3.00 -2.33
N ALA A 40 6.86 -3.97 -2.45
CA ALA A 40 7.25 -5.29 -2.94
C ALA A 40 7.81 -5.19 -4.38
N PRO A 41 8.77 -6.04 -4.75
CA PRO A 41 9.21 -6.15 -6.14
C PRO A 41 8.00 -6.36 -7.03
N ARG A 42 7.99 -5.70 -8.20
CA ARG A 42 6.91 -5.88 -9.18
C ARG A 42 6.80 -7.37 -9.54
N HIS A 43 5.73 -8.01 -9.09
CA HIS A 43 5.39 -9.34 -9.58
C HIS A 43 4.68 -9.20 -10.92
N GLN A 44 5.32 -9.68 -11.99
CA GLN A 44 4.68 -9.76 -13.30
C GLN A 44 3.77 -10.99 -13.28
N ALA A 45 2.45 -10.76 -13.34
CA ALA A 45 1.49 -11.85 -13.43
C ALA A 45 1.84 -12.72 -14.65
N GLN A 46 2.16 -13.99 -14.40
CA GLN A 46 2.28 -14.98 -15.46
C GLN A 46 0.88 -15.33 -15.91
N ILE A 47 0.44 -14.72 -17.02
CA ILE A 47 -0.82 -15.10 -17.66
C ILE A 47 -0.53 -16.40 -18.43
N PRO A 48 -1.16 -17.53 -18.09
CA PRO A 48 -1.00 -18.75 -18.87
C PRO A 48 -1.47 -18.48 -20.30
N ALA A 49 -0.67 -18.90 -21.29
CA ALA A 49 -1.13 -18.87 -22.67
C ALA A 49 -2.36 -19.78 -22.79
N ILE A 50 -3.52 -19.19 -23.04
CA ILE A 50 -4.70 -19.93 -23.46
C ILE A 50 -4.46 -20.35 -24.92
N GLY A 51 -4.27 -21.65 -25.13
CA GLY A 51 -4.28 -22.26 -26.46
C GLY A 51 -5.70 -22.47 -26.96
#